data_AF-A0A1C0U3T4-F1
#
_entry.id   AF-A0A1C0U3T4-F1
#
_cell.length_a   1.000
_cell.length_b   1.000
_cell.length_c   1.000
_cell.angle_alpha   90.00
_cell.angle_beta   90.00
_cell.angle_gamma   90.00
#
_symmetry.space_group_name_H-M   'P 1'
#
loop_
_entity.id
_entity.type
_entity.pdbx_description
1 polymer ?
#
loop_
_entity_poly.entity_id
_entity_poly.type
_entity_poly.pdbx_seq_one_letter_code
_entity_poly.pdbx_strand_id
1 'polypeptide(L)'
;MSEDYEYDLYKKAAKLYPDSPSAGYEMLRFGRIINPEHETLSPADAPHWREVNYPGGAGWVNLAVSEVKKFSDADFPHWMGWQLIDDDSDSNSQCHSPTLLAELNAETEPRADLSYTICHFAFEWDAETVDARFNWLKLPNDVLDEPMSEEDWDKFIAHVKALCIDMAGLPSGKVWHFDPRRFITHFRKCGWLEQSKITDIMSYDIRKNNESELNAIKTASEKYYQAINKIMLKYIINTPIRQAHFLGQGAVKSARLRVMQEYSQEQVIEHGKQIGKGIVGDSEKNESELGHWYGEIATEYDSYFSGNKYTKSGSLIARSYSWSNGNCGDTDAQKFRGRGFKMLTGRANYAAYWVYRGWIIKKDFDNYWWDDEEYKKKNINKMKKRPAVIDDPQKVTENEYNCIDTGGYFIRGIKPNIIKEIDKDKWYESSSEKEGKDEDTIIKSVTKLINGGDKGLEDRNKATKKAKEVLL
;
A
#
# COMPACT_ATOMS: atom_id res chain seq x y z
N MET A 1 18.27 -17.41 3.22
CA MET A 1 17.39 -16.76 4.22
C MET A 1 16.44 -17.81 4.79
N SER A 2 16.03 -17.71 6.06
CA SER A 2 15.05 -18.64 6.65
C SER A 2 13.69 -18.54 5.94
N GLU A 3 12.96 -19.64 5.79
CA GLU A 3 11.60 -19.65 5.20
C GLU A 3 10.63 -18.69 5.89
N ASP A 4 10.81 -18.47 7.21
CA ASP A 4 9.99 -17.55 7.99
C ASP A 4 10.45 -16.07 7.98
N TYR A 5 11.49 -15.72 7.21
CA TYR A 5 12.09 -14.38 7.26
C TYR A 5 11.07 -13.26 7.07
N GLU A 6 10.22 -13.39 6.06
CA GLU A 6 9.19 -12.40 5.73
C GLU A 6 8.10 -12.30 6.80
N TYR A 7 7.70 -13.44 7.37
CA TYR A 7 6.67 -13.48 8.43
C TYR A 7 7.16 -12.86 9.74
N ASP A 8 8.47 -12.97 10.03
CA ASP A 8 9.08 -12.45 11.26
C ASP A 8 9.71 -11.06 11.10
N LEU A 9 9.54 -10.40 9.95
CA LEU A 9 10.17 -9.12 9.65
C LEU A 9 9.83 -8.03 10.69
N TYR A 10 8.58 -8.00 11.16
CA TYR A 10 8.17 -7.11 12.25
C TYR A 10 8.94 -7.37 13.55
N LYS A 11 9.05 -8.64 13.97
CA LYS A 11 9.78 -8.99 15.20
C LYS A 11 11.24 -8.58 15.10
N LYS A 12 11.83 -8.75 13.91
CA LYS A 12 13.21 -8.29 13.63
C LYS A 12 13.32 -6.78 13.70
N ALA A 13 12.38 -6.06 13.08
CA ALA A 13 12.36 -4.60 13.12
C ALA A 13 12.25 -4.06 14.55
N ALA A 14 11.31 -4.60 15.35
CA ALA A 14 11.15 -4.22 16.76
C ALA A 14 12.36 -4.57 17.63
N LYS A 15 13.14 -5.59 17.27
CA LYS A 15 14.37 -5.98 17.98
C LYS A 15 15.56 -5.09 17.60
N LEU A 16 15.72 -4.80 16.31
CA LEU A 16 16.90 -4.12 15.77
C LEU A 16 16.77 -2.59 15.80
N TYR A 17 15.53 -2.09 15.74
CA TYR A 17 15.21 -0.66 15.73
C TYR A 17 14.14 -0.38 16.80
N PRO A 18 14.44 -0.58 18.09
CA PRO A 18 13.44 -0.50 19.15
C PRO A 18 12.78 0.88 19.32
N ASP A 19 13.47 1.95 18.88
CA ASP A 19 12.99 3.32 18.99
C ASP A 19 12.20 3.79 17.74
N SER A 20 12.29 3.06 16.63
CA SER A 20 11.50 3.33 15.43
C SER A 20 11.24 2.04 14.62
N PRO A 21 10.50 1.05 15.17
CA PRO A 21 10.30 -0.24 14.51
C PRO A 21 9.68 -0.15 13.11
N SER A 22 8.84 0.85 12.86
CA SER A 22 8.19 1.08 11.56
C SER A 22 9.19 1.48 10.47
N ALA A 23 10.02 2.49 10.74
CA ALA A 23 11.14 2.86 9.87
C ALA A 23 12.15 1.71 9.75
N GLY A 24 12.43 1.01 10.86
CA GLY A 24 13.25 -0.19 10.86
C GLY A 24 12.70 -1.29 9.94
N TYR A 25 11.38 -1.43 9.83
CA TYR A 25 10.74 -2.36 8.91
C TYR A 25 11.06 -2.00 7.45
N GLU A 26 11.00 -0.72 7.09
CA GLU A 26 11.40 -0.24 5.76
C GLU A 26 12.90 -0.45 5.51
N MET A 27 13.76 -0.18 6.50
CA MET A 27 15.20 -0.46 6.40
C MET A 27 15.47 -1.94 6.12
N LEU A 28 14.84 -2.85 6.88
CA LEU A 28 15.00 -4.29 6.67
C LEU A 28 14.43 -4.78 5.33
N ARG A 29 13.53 -4.01 4.70
CA ARG A 29 12.84 -4.44 3.49
C ARG A 29 13.43 -3.86 2.22
N PHE A 30 13.73 -2.57 2.25
CA PHE A 30 14.14 -1.79 1.07
C PHE A 30 15.58 -1.29 1.18
N GLY A 31 16.24 -1.49 2.32
CA GLY A 31 17.57 -0.92 2.60
C GLY A 31 17.56 0.61 2.79
N ARG A 32 16.38 1.24 2.73
CA ARG A 32 16.14 2.68 2.92
C ARG A 32 14.72 2.92 3.43
N ILE A 33 14.51 4.10 4.00
CA ILE A 33 13.17 4.64 4.24
C ILE A 33 12.61 5.12 2.91
N ILE A 34 11.51 4.52 2.44
CA ILE A 34 10.87 4.87 1.17
C ILE A 34 9.78 5.92 1.35
N ASN A 35 9.28 6.09 2.57
CA ASN A 35 8.27 7.10 2.89
C ASN A 35 8.77 8.10 3.96
N PRO A 36 9.81 8.90 3.65
CA PRO A 36 10.44 9.80 4.61
C PRO A 36 9.51 10.91 5.13
N GLU A 37 8.38 11.14 4.46
CA GLU A 37 7.35 12.09 4.90
C GLU A 37 6.62 11.64 6.18
N HIS A 38 6.49 10.33 6.42
CA HIS A 38 5.72 9.80 7.56
C HIS A 38 6.47 8.75 8.38
N GLU A 39 7.69 8.39 7.98
CA GLU A 39 8.56 7.45 8.68
C GLU A 39 9.87 8.14 9.06
N THR A 40 10.29 7.98 10.30
CA THR A 40 11.54 8.56 10.81
C THR A 40 12.34 7.47 11.51
N LEU A 41 13.58 7.27 11.06
CA LEU A 41 14.50 6.33 11.68
C LEU A 41 15.13 6.97 12.92
N SER A 42 15.17 6.23 14.03
CA SER A 42 15.76 6.67 15.28
C SER A 42 16.73 5.61 15.83
N PRO A 43 18.02 5.96 16.05
CA PRO A 43 18.66 7.20 15.61
C PRO A 43 18.73 7.30 14.07
N ALA A 44 18.92 8.50 13.53
CA ALA A 44 18.88 8.73 12.07
C ALA A 44 19.97 7.96 11.29
N ASP A 45 21.07 7.62 11.96
CA ASP A 45 22.21 6.86 11.46
C ASP A 45 22.18 5.38 11.88
N ALA A 46 21.02 4.87 12.32
CA ALA A 46 20.89 3.48 12.77
C ALA A 46 21.40 2.51 11.69
N PRO A 47 22.34 1.60 12.03
CA PRO A 47 23.01 0.77 11.05
C PRO A 47 22.11 -0.33 10.52
N HIS A 48 22.30 -0.72 9.26
CA HIS A 48 21.62 -1.85 8.65
C HIS A 48 22.60 -3.00 8.34
N TRP A 49 22.94 -3.77 9.38
CA TRP A 49 23.86 -4.90 9.25
C TRP A 49 23.21 -6.11 8.55
N ARG A 50 23.88 -6.62 7.51
CA ARG A 50 23.56 -7.87 6.83
C ARG A 50 24.79 -8.73 6.66
N GLU A 51 24.62 -10.03 6.85
CA GLU A 51 25.58 -11.01 6.39
C GLU A 51 25.44 -11.15 4.87
N VAL A 52 26.54 -10.96 4.14
CA VAL A 52 26.61 -11.08 2.68
C VAL A 52 27.67 -12.11 2.30
N ASN A 53 27.38 -12.87 1.26
CA ASN A 53 28.33 -13.81 0.68
C ASN A 53 29.22 -13.09 -0.34
N TYR A 54 30.50 -13.42 -0.36
CA TYR A 54 31.48 -12.95 -1.34
C TYR A 54 32.44 -14.12 -1.68
N PRO A 55 33.25 -14.04 -2.75
CA PRO A 55 34.08 -15.17 -3.18
C PRO A 55 35.01 -15.77 -2.10
N GLY A 56 35.35 -14.99 -1.06
CA GLY A 56 36.18 -15.43 0.07
C GLY A 56 35.42 -15.90 1.31
N GLY A 57 34.08 -16.05 1.27
CA GLY A 57 33.26 -16.53 2.38
C GLY A 57 32.03 -15.66 2.65
N ALA A 58 31.78 -15.35 3.92
CA ALA A 58 30.67 -14.50 4.35
C ALA A 58 31.16 -13.43 5.33
N GLY A 59 30.54 -12.26 5.30
CA GLY A 59 30.94 -11.13 6.14
C GLY A 59 29.76 -10.20 6.44
N TRP A 60 29.87 -9.43 7.53
CA TRP A 60 28.85 -8.45 7.90
C TRP A 60 29.14 -7.09 7.27
N VAL A 61 28.15 -6.56 6.56
CA VAL A 61 28.22 -5.25 5.90
C VAL A 61 27.08 -4.37 6.40
N ASN A 62 27.40 -3.11 6.71
CA ASN A 62 26.39 -2.10 7.00
C ASN A 62 25.86 -1.53 5.67
N LEU A 63 24.63 -1.91 5.29
CA LEU A 63 24.00 -1.45 4.06
C LEU A 63 23.44 -0.02 4.16
N ALA A 64 23.41 0.58 5.35
CA ALA A 64 22.88 1.92 5.56
C ALA A 64 23.86 3.04 5.19
N VAL A 65 25.15 2.74 4.99
CA VAL A 65 26.17 3.75 4.63
C VAL A 65 25.92 4.33 3.23
N SER A 66 26.39 5.56 3.02
CA SER A 66 26.21 6.34 1.77
C SER A 66 26.86 5.70 0.55
N GLU A 67 27.93 4.95 0.75
CA GLU A 67 28.74 4.29 -0.25
C GLU A 67 27.99 3.09 -0.86
N VAL A 68 27.02 2.53 -0.14
CA VAL A 68 26.17 1.44 -0.63
C VAL A 68 25.04 2.03 -1.46
N LYS A 69 25.15 1.85 -2.79
CA LYS A 69 24.11 2.18 -3.76
C LYS A 69 22.92 1.22 -3.60
N LYS A 70 21.70 1.77 -3.66
CA LYS A 70 20.44 1.06 -3.42
C LYS A 70 19.60 1.20 -4.69
N PHE A 71 19.36 0.09 -5.35
CA PHE A 71 18.64 0.02 -6.61
C PHE A 71 17.27 -0.61 -6.41
N SER A 72 16.35 -0.24 -7.29
CA SER A 72 15.01 -0.78 -7.46
C SER A 72 14.85 -1.28 -8.89
N ASP A 73 13.74 -1.95 -9.16
CA ASP A 73 13.40 -2.36 -10.52
C ASP A 73 13.29 -1.16 -11.48
N ALA A 74 12.97 0.04 -10.99
CA ALA A 74 12.90 1.25 -11.82
C ALA A 74 14.28 1.78 -12.27
N ASP A 75 15.38 1.25 -11.73
CA ASP A 75 16.73 1.67 -12.08
C ASP A 75 17.35 0.86 -13.23
N PHE A 76 16.61 -0.10 -13.81
CA PHE A 76 17.02 -0.94 -14.93
C PHE A 76 18.48 -1.45 -14.83
N PRO A 77 18.82 -2.18 -13.75
CA PRO A 77 20.21 -2.50 -13.47
C PRO A 77 20.80 -3.49 -14.47
N HIS A 78 22.06 -3.28 -14.85
CA HIS A 78 22.76 -4.09 -15.86
C HIS A 78 22.90 -5.58 -15.49
N TRP A 79 23.04 -5.91 -14.20
CA TRP A 79 23.10 -7.31 -13.76
C TRP A 79 21.76 -8.06 -13.90
N MET A 80 20.67 -7.35 -14.22
CA MET A 80 19.38 -7.93 -14.60
C MET A 80 19.20 -7.99 -16.13
N GLY A 81 20.26 -7.70 -16.90
CA GLY A 81 20.27 -7.78 -18.37
C GLY A 81 20.01 -6.44 -19.09
N TRP A 82 19.59 -5.40 -18.36
CA TRP A 82 19.29 -4.09 -18.96
C TRP A 82 20.55 -3.41 -19.51
N GLN A 83 20.43 -2.82 -20.70
CA GLN A 83 21.51 -2.09 -21.36
C GLN A 83 21.00 -0.72 -21.82
N LEU A 84 21.69 0.35 -21.45
CA LEU A 84 21.42 1.68 -22.00
C LEU A 84 22.37 1.90 -23.19
N ILE A 85 21.81 2.19 -24.35
CA ILE A 85 22.55 2.34 -25.61
C ILE A 85 22.28 3.74 -26.19
N ASP A 86 23.35 4.54 -26.31
CA ASP A 86 23.34 5.93 -26.79
C ASP A 86 24.57 6.17 -27.68
N ASP A 87 24.85 5.22 -28.57
CA ASP A 87 26.01 5.24 -29.46
C ASP A 87 25.63 5.39 -30.94
N ASP A 88 24.33 5.60 -31.23
CA ASP A 88 23.91 6.08 -32.54
C ASP A 88 24.30 7.55 -32.66
N SER A 89 25.17 7.85 -33.62
CA SER A 89 25.73 9.20 -33.79
C SER A 89 24.90 10.10 -34.71
N ASP A 90 23.94 9.54 -35.44
CA ASP A 90 23.14 10.28 -36.41
C ASP A 90 21.66 10.36 -35.98
N SER A 91 20.83 10.98 -36.81
CA SER A 91 19.39 11.08 -36.59
C SER A 91 18.58 10.57 -37.79
N ASN A 92 19.18 9.79 -38.68
CA ASN A 92 18.57 9.40 -39.95
C ASN A 92 17.53 8.27 -39.85
N SER A 93 17.24 7.82 -38.62
CA SER A 93 16.28 6.74 -38.31
C SER A 93 16.63 5.39 -38.93
N GLN A 94 17.90 5.13 -39.25
CA GLN A 94 18.36 3.82 -39.73
C GLN A 94 18.87 2.91 -38.60
N CYS A 95 18.97 3.40 -37.36
CA CYS A 95 19.47 2.64 -36.21
C CYS A 95 20.91 2.15 -36.44
N HIS A 96 21.85 3.09 -36.55
CA HIS A 96 23.27 2.80 -36.80
C HIS A 96 24.10 2.60 -35.53
N SER A 97 23.45 2.24 -34.42
CA SER A 97 24.14 1.90 -33.17
C SER A 97 25.19 0.78 -33.41
N PRO A 98 26.49 1.05 -33.24
CA PRO A 98 27.51 0.03 -33.39
C PRO A 98 27.31 -1.13 -32.41
N THR A 99 26.84 -0.86 -31.19
CA THR A 99 26.53 -1.89 -30.18
C THR A 99 25.42 -2.82 -30.65
N LEU A 100 24.29 -2.28 -31.12
CA LEU A 100 23.17 -3.11 -31.59
C LEU A 100 23.53 -3.89 -32.84
N LEU A 101 24.22 -3.25 -33.80
CA LEU A 101 24.65 -3.90 -35.02
C LEU A 101 25.64 -5.04 -34.75
N ALA A 102 26.54 -4.88 -33.78
CA ALA A 102 27.46 -5.94 -33.37
C ALA A 102 26.71 -7.15 -32.78
N GLU A 103 25.75 -6.91 -31.89
CA GLU A 103 24.93 -7.96 -31.28
C GLU A 103 24.01 -8.66 -32.31
N LEU A 104 23.44 -7.90 -33.25
CA LEU A 104 22.56 -8.43 -34.29
C LEU A 104 23.32 -9.29 -35.32
N ASN A 105 24.55 -8.89 -35.65
CA ASN A 105 25.40 -9.58 -36.61
C ASN A 105 26.22 -10.72 -35.99
N ALA A 106 26.24 -10.85 -34.65
CA ALA A 106 26.90 -11.95 -33.99
C ALA A 106 26.16 -13.27 -34.30
N GLU A 107 26.87 -14.24 -34.88
CA GLU A 107 26.35 -15.60 -35.13
C GLU A 107 26.32 -16.42 -33.82
N THR A 108 25.56 -15.98 -32.83
CA THR A 108 25.37 -16.70 -31.56
C THR A 108 24.11 -17.55 -31.59
N GLU A 109 24.15 -18.72 -30.94
CA GLU A 109 22.97 -19.59 -30.72
C GLU A 109 22.70 -19.77 -29.21
N PRO A 110 21.56 -19.27 -28.69
CA PRO A 110 20.54 -18.47 -29.38
C PRO A 110 21.04 -17.06 -29.74
N ARG A 111 20.33 -16.40 -30.68
CA ARG A 111 20.54 -14.97 -31.00
C ARG A 111 20.43 -14.09 -29.74
N ALA A 112 21.15 -12.97 -29.73
CA ALA A 112 21.10 -12.00 -28.64
C ALA A 112 19.66 -11.52 -28.35
N ASP A 113 19.26 -11.52 -27.07
CA ASP A 113 17.97 -10.97 -26.63
C ASP A 113 18.09 -9.45 -26.42
N LEU A 114 17.76 -8.69 -27.46
CA LEU A 114 17.76 -7.23 -27.42
C LEU A 114 16.54 -6.64 -26.68
N SER A 115 15.62 -7.45 -26.14
CA SER A 115 14.44 -6.92 -25.47
C SER A 115 14.75 -6.13 -24.19
N TYR A 116 15.96 -6.26 -23.65
CA TYR A 116 16.46 -5.51 -22.49
C TYR A 116 17.25 -4.25 -22.84
N THR A 117 17.37 -3.89 -24.12
CA THR A 117 18.03 -2.66 -24.52
C THR A 117 17.08 -1.46 -24.39
N ILE A 118 17.60 -0.36 -23.85
CA ILE A 118 16.96 0.95 -23.79
C ILE A 118 17.79 1.85 -24.70
N CYS A 119 17.26 2.22 -25.85
CA CYS A 119 18.05 2.82 -26.93
C CYS A 119 17.66 4.27 -27.16
N HIS A 120 18.64 5.14 -27.34
CA HIS A 120 18.42 6.56 -27.55
C HIS A 120 18.46 6.89 -29.06
N PHE A 121 17.28 7.03 -29.66
CA PHE A 121 17.13 7.24 -31.11
C PHE A 121 16.28 8.46 -31.44
N ALA A 122 16.38 8.93 -32.68
CA ALA A 122 15.58 10.05 -33.17
C ALA A 122 14.09 9.75 -33.04
N PHE A 123 13.33 10.71 -32.52
CA PHE A 123 11.91 10.53 -32.25
C PHE A 123 11.11 10.48 -33.56
N GLU A 124 10.49 9.34 -33.80
CA GLU A 124 9.96 9.00 -35.12
C GLU A 124 8.66 9.70 -35.50
N TRP A 125 7.97 10.28 -34.52
CA TRP A 125 6.64 10.89 -34.68
C TRP A 125 6.66 12.41 -34.84
N ASP A 126 7.85 13.03 -34.84
CA ASP A 126 8.03 14.47 -35.01
C ASP A 126 8.09 14.84 -36.51
N ALA A 127 7.02 15.49 -36.98
CA ALA A 127 6.85 15.92 -38.38
C ALA A 127 7.92 16.93 -38.84
N GLU A 128 8.46 17.75 -37.94
CA GLU A 128 9.44 18.78 -38.28
C GLU A 128 10.80 18.17 -38.67
N THR A 129 11.08 16.96 -38.19
CA THR A 129 12.36 16.29 -38.43
C THR A 129 12.32 15.32 -39.61
N VAL A 130 11.13 14.91 -40.08
CA VAL A 130 10.95 13.84 -41.08
C VAL A 130 11.84 14.01 -42.32
N ASP A 131 11.83 15.18 -42.95
CA ASP A 131 12.65 15.42 -44.14
C ASP A 131 14.14 15.21 -43.88
N ALA A 132 14.65 15.73 -42.76
CA ALA A 132 16.05 15.59 -42.39
C ALA A 132 16.42 14.14 -42.06
N ARG A 133 15.54 13.41 -41.35
CA ARG A 133 15.76 12.02 -40.98
C ARG A 133 15.85 11.12 -42.21
N PHE A 134 15.00 11.34 -43.21
CA PHE A 134 14.96 10.49 -44.40
C PHE A 134 15.77 10.99 -45.59
N ASN A 135 16.45 12.13 -45.49
CA ASN A 135 17.17 12.76 -46.62
C ASN A 135 18.21 11.85 -47.29
N TRP A 136 18.70 10.83 -46.59
CA TRP A 136 19.60 9.81 -47.15
C TRP A 136 19.01 9.04 -48.34
N LEU A 137 17.68 8.94 -48.45
CA LEU A 137 17.02 8.30 -49.60
C LEU A 137 17.19 9.09 -50.91
N LYS A 138 17.59 10.37 -50.83
CA LYS A 138 17.94 11.20 -52.01
C LYS A 138 19.36 10.97 -52.52
N LEU A 139 20.09 10.02 -51.94
CA LEU A 139 21.45 9.66 -52.31
C LEU A 139 21.54 8.13 -52.53
N PRO A 140 22.48 7.64 -53.35
CA PRO A 140 22.82 6.22 -53.35
C PRO A 140 23.20 5.75 -51.94
N ASN A 141 22.71 4.58 -51.55
CA ASN A 141 22.89 4.01 -50.21
C ASN A 141 22.78 2.48 -50.27
N ASP A 142 22.97 1.81 -49.13
CA ASP A 142 23.00 0.33 -49.03
C ASP A 142 21.68 -0.36 -49.43
N VAL A 143 20.58 0.38 -49.54
CA VAL A 143 19.25 -0.12 -49.91
C VAL A 143 18.85 0.32 -51.32
N LEU A 144 19.32 1.48 -51.78
CA LEU A 144 19.00 2.07 -53.08
C LEU A 144 20.28 2.43 -53.86
N ASP A 145 20.56 1.72 -54.95
CA ASP A 145 21.70 1.99 -55.83
C ASP A 145 21.58 3.36 -56.52
N GLU A 146 20.37 3.79 -56.84
CA GLU A 146 20.06 5.11 -57.39
C GLU A 146 19.21 5.94 -56.42
N PRO A 147 19.36 7.28 -56.37
CA PRO A 147 18.52 8.15 -55.55
C PRO A 147 17.02 7.95 -55.79
N MET A 148 16.22 8.05 -54.73
CA MET A 148 14.77 8.09 -54.84
C MET A 148 14.34 9.26 -55.75
N SER A 149 13.41 8.98 -56.67
CA SER A 149 12.85 10.00 -57.55
C SER A 149 12.11 11.08 -56.75
N GLU A 150 12.02 12.30 -57.28
CA GLU A 150 11.31 13.40 -56.61
C GLU A 150 9.81 13.06 -56.40
N GLU A 151 9.18 12.39 -57.37
CA GLU A 151 7.80 11.96 -57.27
C GLU A 151 7.57 10.93 -56.14
N ASP A 152 8.49 9.97 -55.99
CA ASP A 152 8.41 8.96 -54.93
C ASP A 152 8.75 9.53 -53.56
N TRP A 153 9.73 10.46 -53.50
CA TRP A 153 10.07 11.20 -52.29
C TRP A 153 8.88 11.98 -51.75
N ASP A 154 8.19 12.73 -52.60
CA ASP A 154 7.04 13.54 -52.20
C ASP A 154 5.90 12.66 -51.67
N LYS A 155 5.63 11.52 -52.32
CA LYS A 155 4.66 10.53 -51.83
C LYS A 155 5.09 9.93 -50.50
N PHE A 156 6.36 9.56 -50.35
CA PHE A 156 6.91 8.96 -49.14
C PHE A 156 6.84 9.93 -47.95
N ILE A 157 7.34 11.15 -48.09
CA ILE A 157 7.34 12.14 -47.01
C ILE A 157 5.92 12.56 -46.64
N ALA A 158 5.03 12.72 -47.62
CA ALA A 158 3.61 12.95 -47.33
C ALA A 158 3.01 11.81 -46.49
N HIS A 159 3.35 10.55 -46.81
CA HIS A 159 2.90 9.40 -46.04
C HIS A 159 3.47 9.38 -44.61
N VAL A 160 4.78 9.57 -44.44
CA VAL A 160 5.43 9.56 -43.11
C VAL A 160 4.93 10.72 -42.24
N LYS A 161 4.78 11.92 -42.81
CA LYS A 161 4.21 13.07 -42.09
C LYS A 161 2.75 12.83 -41.67
N ALA A 162 1.97 12.10 -42.47
CA ALA A 162 0.60 11.75 -42.10
C ALA A 162 0.52 10.76 -40.92
N LEU A 163 1.61 10.03 -40.61
CA LEU A 163 1.70 9.15 -39.45
C LEU A 163 2.21 9.87 -38.18
N CYS A 164 2.78 11.07 -38.31
CA CYS A 164 3.26 11.87 -37.19
C CYS A 164 2.12 12.33 -36.27
N ILE A 165 2.44 12.66 -35.02
CA ILE A 165 1.46 13.03 -33.99
C ILE A 165 1.61 14.49 -33.58
N ASP A 166 0.61 15.00 -32.87
CA ASP A 166 0.73 16.31 -32.21
C ASP A 166 1.82 16.24 -31.13
N MET A 167 2.82 17.09 -31.29
CA MET A 167 4.02 17.16 -30.45
C MET A 167 3.80 17.99 -29.17
N ALA A 168 2.61 18.57 -28.97
CA ALA A 168 2.29 19.36 -27.79
C ALA A 168 2.55 18.57 -26.49
N GLY A 169 3.58 18.98 -25.73
CA GLY A 169 3.96 18.35 -24.46
C GLY A 169 4.80 17.09 -24.58
N LEU A 170 5.25 16.72 -25.78
CA LEU A 170 6.14 15.59 -26.03
C LEU A 170 7.62 16.04 -26.13
N PRO A 171 8.59 15.16 -25.82
CA PRO A 171 10.01 15.44 -26.03
C PRO A 171 10.35 15.56 -27.52
N SER A 172 11.44 16.25 -27.85
CA SER A 172 11.95 16.42 -29.21
C SER A 172 13.37 15.85 -29.35
N GLY A 173 13.84 15.71 -30.60
CA GLY A 173 15.18 15.20 -30.88
C GLY A 173 15.28 13.70 -30.68
N LYS A 174 16.21 13.25 -29.83
CA LYS A 174 16.37 11.83 -29.47
C LYS A 174 15.62 11.50 -28.19
N VAL A 175 15.02 10.31 -28.15
CA VAL A 175 14.25 9.79 -27.01
C VAL A 175 14.64 8.35 -26.71
N TRP A 176 14.36 7.89 -25.48
CA TRP A 176 14.64 6.52 -25.06
C TRP A 176 13.51 5.58 -25.48
N HIS A 177 13.87 4.55 -26.26
CA HIS A 177 12.97 3.50 -26.74
C HIS A 177 13.17 2.23 -25.91
N PHE A 178 12.07 1.50 -25.70
CA PHE A 178 12.04 0.20 -25.02
C PHE A 178 11.37 -0.83 -25.92
N ASP A 179 11.74 -2.12 -25.82
CA ASP A 179 10.83 -3.18 -26.29
C ASP A 179 9.55 -3.10 -25.43
N PRO A 180 8.38 -2.85 -26.05
CA PRO A 180 7.16 -2.58 -25.30
C PRO A 180 6.71 -3.78 -24.47
N ARG A 181 6.93 -5.01 -24.95
CA ARG A 181 6.53 -6.23 -24.22
C ARG A 181 7.40 -6.40 -22.98
N ARG A 182 8.72 -6.24 -23.11
CA ARG A 182 9.64 -6.35 -21.97
C ARG A 182 9.38 -5.24 -20.95
N PHE A 183 9.23 -4.01 -21.40
CA PHE A 183 8.91 -2.89 -20.53
C PHE A 183 7.60 -3.13 -19.76
N ILE A 184 6.52 -3.52 -20.45
CA ILE A 184 5.23 -3.83 -19.82
C ILE A 184 5.37 -4.99 -18.82
N THR A 185 6.04 -6.09 -19.20
CA THR A 185 6.28 -7.21 -18.29
C THR A 185 7.05 -6.80 -17.04
N HIS A 186 8.06 -5.94 -17.19
CA HIS A 186 8.84 -5.42 -16.07
C HIS A 186 8.04 -4.46 -15.20
N PHE A 187 7.35 -3.50 -15.80
CA PHE A 187 6.54 -2.50 -15.12
C PHE A 187 5.37 -3.14 -14.34
N ARG A 188 4.78 -4.23 -14.86
CA ARG A 188 3.72 -4.99 -14.16
C ARG A 188 4.16 -5.58 -12.82
N LYS A 189 5.47 -5.71 -12.55
CA LYS A 189 5.99 -6.14 -11.24
C LYS A 189 5.76 -5.10 -10.14
N CYS A 190 5.49 -3.83 -10.49
CA CYS A 190 5.18 -2.76 -9.54
C CYS A 190 3.99 -3.11 -8.64
N GLY A 191 2.98 -3.81 -9.19
CA GLY A 191 1.82 -4.28 -8.43
C GLY A 191 0.92 -3.18 -7.86
N TRP A 192 1.12 -1.93 -8.28
CA TRP A 192 0.26 -0.80 -7.92
C TRP A 192 -1.11 -0.95 -8.57
N LEU A 193 -2.14 -0.73 -7.77
CA LEU A 193 -3.53 -0.72 -8.21
C LEU A 193 -3.95 0.69 -8.57
N GLU A 194 -4.61 0.82 -9.71
CA GLU A 194 -5.32 2.03 -10.07
C GLU A 194 -6.47 2.30 -9.08
N GLN A 195 -6.81 3.58 -8.93
CA GLN A 195 -7.92 4.03 -8.08
C GLN A 195 -9.26 3.38 -8.48
N SER A 196 -9.47 3.17 -9.79
CA SER A 196 -10.67 2.54 -10.36
C SER A 196 -10.85 1.11 -9.82
N LYS A 197 -9.77 0.32 -9.79
CA LYS A 197 -9.78 -1.05 -9.29
C LYS A 197 -10.13 -1.11 -7.81
N ILE A 198 -9.59 -0.19 -7.00
CA ILE A 198 -9.96 -0.11 -5.58
C ILE A 198 -11.44 0.26 -5.44
N THR A 199 -11.96 1.18 -6.26
CA THR A 199 -13.37 1.57 -6.26
C THR A 199 -14.29 0.39 -6.59
N ASP A 200 -13.95 -0.41 -7.60
CA ASP A 200 -14.71 -1.60 -8.00
C ASP A 200 -14.80 -2.62 -6.85
N ILE A 201 -13.68 -2.83 -6.16
CA ILE A 201 -13.61 -3.74 -5.00
C ILE A 201 -14.44 -3.20 -3.84
N MET A 202 -14.31 -1.92 -3.54
CA MET A 202 -15.05 -1.27 -2.46
C MET A 202 -16.56 -1.21 -2.76
N SER A 203 -16.99 -1.36 -4.01
CA SER A 203 -18.39 -1.32 -4.44
C SER A 203 -19.05 -2.71 -4.54
N TYR A 204 -18.46 -3.75 -3.94
CA TYR A 204 -18.81 -5.17 -4.15
C TYR A 204 -20.29 -5.54 -4.01
N ASP A 205 -21.06 -4.82 -3.21
CA ASP A 205 -22.49 -5.06 -2.96
C ASP A 205 -23.40 -3.87 -3.32
N ILE A 206 -22.84 -2.85 -3.97
CA ILE A 206 -23.59 -1.66 -4.37
C ILE A 206 -24.24 -1.90 -5.73
N ARG A 207 -25.54 -1.57 -5.83
CA ARG A 207 -26.27 -1.66 -7.09
C ARG A 207 -25.76 -0.59 -8.05
N LYS A 208 -25.58 -0.94 -9.33
CA LYS A 208 -25.06 -0.05 -10.38
C LYS A 208 -25.86 1.25 -10.58
N ASN A 209 -27.15 1.25 -10.23
CA ASN A 209 -28.01 2.43 -10.33
C ASN A 209 -28.00 3.33 -9.08
N ASN A 210 -27.23 2.98 -8.04
CA ASN A 210 -27.06 3.82 -6.85
C ASN A 210 -25.84 4.74 -7.02
N GLU A 211 -25.98 5.73 -7.89
CA GLU A 211 -24.89 6.65 -8.25
C GLU A 211 -24.34 7.43 -7.04
N SER A 212 -25.20 7.79 -6.09
CA SER A 212 -24.77 8.53 -4.88
C SER A 212 -23.78 7.73 -4.03
N GLU A 213 -24.09 6.46 -3.74
CA GLU A 213 -23.19 5.59 -2.97
C GLU A 213 -21.91 5.27 -3.74
N LEU A 214 -22.01 5.03 -5.05
CA LEU A 214 -20.85 4.79 -5.91
C LEU A 214 -19.91 6.00 -5.95
N ASN A 215 -20.45 7.20 -6.06
CA ASN A 215 -19.67 8.44 -6.04
C ASN A 215 -18.99 8.65 -4.68
N ALA A 216 -19.68 8.40 -3.56
CA ALA A 216 -19.09 8.47 -2.23
C ALA A 216 -17.91 7.49 -2.05
N ILE A 217 -18.05 6.26 -2.57
CA ILE A 217 -16.98 5.25 -2.54
C ILE A 217 -15.81 5.65 -3.46
N LYS A 218 -16.12 6.21 -4.63
CA LYS A 218 -15.09 6.71 -5.56
C LYS A 218 -14.25 7.80 -4.90
N THR A 219 -14.88 8.80 -4.28
CA THR A 219 -14.18 9.87 -3.56
C THR A 219 -13.35 9.32 -2.40
N ALA A 220 -13.89 8.38 -1.61
CA ALA A 220 -13.10 7.74 -0.55
C ALA A 220 -11.90 6.96 -1.13
N SER A 221 -12.08 6.28 -2.26
CA SER A 221 -11.00 5.55 -2.94
C SER A 221 -9.94 6.51 -3.50
N GLU A 222 -10.33 7.64 -4.10
CA GLU A 222 -9.42 8.71 -4.55
C GLU A 222 -8.59 9.28 -3.40
N LYS A 223 -9.20 9.43 -2.22
CA LYS A 223 -8.48 9.87 -1.03
C LYS A 223 -7.39 8.87 -0.63
N TYR A 224 -7.71 7.57 -0.52
CA TYR A 224 -6.80 6.59 0.11
C TYR A 224 -5.95 5.74 -0.86
N TYR A 225 -6.15 5.77 -2.19
CA TYR A 225 -5.49 4.80 -3.10
C TYR A 225 -3.96 4.83 -3.06
N GLN A 226 -3.34 6.00 -2.94
CA GLN A 226 -1.88 6.12 -2.86
C GLN A 226 -1.36 5.49 -1.56
N ALA A 227 -1.99 5.81 -0.43
CA ALA A 227 -1.66 5.23 0.86
C ALA A 227 -1.84 3.70 0.86
N ILE A 228 -2.94 3.20 0.28
CA ILE A 228 -3.19 1.76 0.11
C ILE A 228 -2.04 1.08 -0.64
N ASN A 229 -1.61 1.63 -1.78
CA ASN A 229 -0.49 1.07 -2.54
C ASN A 229 0.83 1.09 -1.76
N LYS A 230 1.16 2.23 -1.12
CA LYS A 230 2.37 2.37 -0.28
C LYS A 230 2.37 1.34 0.87
N ILE A 231 1.25 1.17 1.57
CA ILE A 231 1.11 0.24 2.69
C ILE A 231 1.14 -1.22 2.22
N MET A 232 0.47 -1.55 1.12
CA MET A 232 0.56 -2.90 0.56
C MET A 232 2.00 -3.27 0.18
N LEU A 233 2.76 -2.35 -0.41
CA LEU A 233 4.18 -2.54 -0.71
C LEU A 233 5.03 -2.69 0.56
N LYS A 234 4.86 -1.79 1.54
CA LYS A 234 5.55 -1.82 2.84
C LYS A 234 5.36 -3.17 3.51
N TYR A 235 4.14 -3.70 3.55
CA TYR A 235 3.80 -4.91 4.30
C TYR A 235 3.75 -6.20 3.48
N ILE A 236 4.34 -6.22 2.27
CA ILE A 236 4.37 -7.37 1.32
C ILE A 236 2.99 -7.98 1.06
N ILE A 237 2.00 -7.11 0.94
CA ILE A 237 0.67 -7.42 0.45
C ILE A 237 0.68 -7.17 -1.07
N ASN A 238 1.61 -7.83 -1.76
CA ASN A 238 1.94 -7.57 -3.16
C ASN A 238 1.63 -8.76 -4.09
N THR A 239 0.96 -9.78 -3.57
CA THR A 239 0.33 -10.82 -4.40
C THR A 239 -1.17 -10.51 -4.53
N PRO A 240 -1.81 -10.81 -5.66
CA PRO A 240 -3.23 -10.53 -5.84
C PRO A 240 -4.12 -11.15 -4.73
N ILE A 241 -3.78 -12.35 -4.25
CA ILE A 241 -4.47 -13.01 -3.13
C ILE A 241 -4.34 -12.19 -1.83
N ARG A 242 -3.13 -11.75 -1.48
CA ARG A 242 -2.93 -10.93 -0.28
C ARG A 242 -3.65 -9.59 -0.38
N GLN A 243 -3.59 -8.96 -1.56
CA GLN A 243 -4.31 -7.70 -1.84
C GLN A 243 -5.82 -7.90 -1.71
N ALA A 244 -6.36 -8.98 -2.25
CA ALA A 244 -7.79 -9.30 -2.18
C ALA A 244 -8.27 -9.45 -0.73
N HIS A 245 -7.54 -10.17 0.11
CA HIS A 245 -7.87 -10.28 1.54
C HIS A 245 -7.72 -8.95 2.28
N PHE A 246 -6.65 -8.19 2.01
CA PHE A 246 -6.45 -6.89 2.66
C PHE A 246 -7.60 -5.92 2.36
N LEU A 247 -7.95 -5.77 1.09
CA LEU A 247 -8.99 -4.87 0.62
C LEU A 247 -10.38 -5.38 1.00
N GLY A 248 -10.68 -6.67 0.82
CA GLY A 248 -11.99 -7.26 1.15
C GLY A 248 -12.30 -7.20 2.64
N GLN A 249 -11.32 -7.56 3.49
CA GLN A 249 -11.47 -7.46 4.94
C GLN A 249 -11.56 -6.01 5.41
N GLY A 250 -10.83 -5.12 4.75
CA GLY A 250 -10.80 -3.68 4.99
C GLY A 250 -12.09 -2.96 4.58
N ALA A 251 -12.70 -3.34 3.47
CA ALA A 251 -13.96 -2.80 2.99
C ALA A 251 -15.05 -2.91 4.06
N VAL A 252 -15.16 -4.08 4.71
CA VAL A 252 -16.16 -4.29 5.78
C VAL A 252 -15.84 -3.49 7.04
N LYS A 253 -14.56 -3.29 7.39
CA LYS A 253 -14.18 -2.57 8.63
C LYS A 253 -14.29 -1.06 8.51
N SER A 254 -14.02 -0.53 7.33
CA SER A 254 -13.97 0.91 7.06
C SER A 254 -15.25 1.40 6.37
N ALA A 255 -16.29 0.56 6.30
CA ALA A 255 -17.49 0.82 5.51
C ALA A 255 -17.17 1.32 4.08
N ARG A 256 -16.25 0.61 3.41
CA ARG A 256 -15.76 0.90 2.04
C ARG A 256 -14.93 2.18 2.01
N LEU A 257 -13.99 2.31 2.95
CA LEU A 257 -13.11 3.47 3.18
C LEU A 257 -13.79 4.75 3.70
N ARG A 258 -15.12 4.75 3.89
CA ARG A 258 -15.87 5.94 4.29
C ARG A 258 -15.81 6.25 5.78
N VAL A 259 -15.57 5.23 6.61
CA VAL A 259 -15.57 5.35 8.07
C VAL A 259 -14.19 4.95 8.56
N MET A 260 -13.36 5.95 8.85
CA MET A 260 -12.00 5.78 9.39
C MET A 260 -11.89 6.18 10.86
N GLN A 261 -13.01 6.55 11.49
CA GLN A 261 -13.12 6.89 12.89
C GLN A 261 -14.50 6.46 13.41
N GLU A 262 -14.58 6.08 14.68
CA GLU A 262 -15.71 5.28 15.16
C GLU A 262 -17.10 5.93 15.11
N TYR A 263 -17.36 7.17 15.49
CA TYR A 263 -18.70 7.77 15.67
C TYR A 263 -19.64 7.07 16.68
N SER A 264 -20.47 7.88 17.33
CA SER A 264 -21.36 7.48 18.40
C SER A 264 -22.81 7.52 17.98
N GLN A 265 -23.64 6.80 18.73
CA GLN A 265 -25.08 6.76 18.56
C GLN A 265 -25.75 7.19 19.86
N GLU A 266 -26.76 8.04 19.79
CA GLU A 266 -27.59 8.40 20.94
C GLU A 266 -28.13 7.13 21.63
N GLN A 267 -28.03 7.06 22.96
CA GLN A 267 -28.58 5.96 23.76
C GLN A 267 -29.65 6.52 24.69
N VAL A 268 -30.87 5.99 24.62
CA VAL A 268 -32.01 6.42 25.45
C VAL A 268 -32.71 5.24 26.09
N ILE A 269 -33.48 5.51 27.15
CA ILE A 269 -34.38 4.53 27.76
C ILE A 269 -35.80 4.86 27.32
N GLU A 270 -36.42 3.98 26.55
CA GLU A 270 -37.83 4.07 26.17
C GLU A 270 -38.58 2.86 26.71
N HIS A 271 -39.69 3.10 27.42
CA HIS A 271 -40.51 2.04 28.03
C HIS A 271 -39.70 1.06 28.89
N GLY A 272 -38.69 1.55 29.62
CA GLY A 272 -37.81 0.75 30.47
C GLY A 272 -36.74 -0.07 29.72
N LYS A 273 -36.63 0.07 28.40
CA LYS A 273 -35.62 -0.61 27.57
C LYS A 273 -34.60 0.39 27.03
N GLN A 274 -33.32 0.09 27.18
CA GLN A 274 -32.26 0.88 26.55
C GLN A 274 -32.19 0.58 25.05
N ILE A 275 -32.22 1.63 24.24
CA ILE A 275 -32.18 1.56 22.77
C ILE A 275 -31.24 2.64 22.20
N GLY A 276 -30.68 2.36 21.03
CA GLY A 276 -29.95 3.35 20.24
C GLY A 276 -30.85 4.17 19.32
N LYS A 277 -30.52 5.44 19.06
CA LYS A 277 -31.23 6.33 18.12
C LYS A 277 -30.36 6.80 16.95
N GLY A 278 -30.26 8.11 16.72
CA GLY A 278 -29.50 8.70 15.61
C GLY A 278 -28.00 8.67 15.89
N ILE A 279 -27.22 8.93 14.86
CA ILE A 279 -25.78 9.21 15.02
C ILE A 279 -25.65 10.60 15.65
N VAL A 280 -24.70 10.74 16.59
CA VAL A 280 -24.36 12.04 17.18
C VAL A 280 -23.45 12.76 16.19
N GLY A 281 -23.95 13.83 15.56
CA GLY A 281 -23.26 14.49 14.44
C GLY A 281 -21.86 15.03 14.80
N ASP A 282 -21.65 15.48 16.04
CA ASP A 282 -20.32 15.95 16.47
C ASP A 282 -19.26 14.84 16.46
N SER A 283 -19.67 13.58 16.68
CA SER A 283 -18.76 12.44 16.68
C SER A 283 -18.27 12.02 15.29
N GLU A 284 -18.95 12.49 14.23
CA GLU A 284 -18.62 12.24 12.82
C GLU A 284 -17.57 13.22 12.27
N LYS A 285 -17.43 14.39 12.91
CA LYS A 285 -16.48 15.43 12.49
C LYS A 285 -15.06 14.86 12.43
N ASN A 286 -14.36 15.13 11.34
CA ASN A 286 -13.01 14.66 11.17
C ASN A 286 -12.09 15.35 12.19
N GLU A 287 -11.41 14.56 13.01
CA GLU A 287 -10.53 15.11 14.06
C GLU A 287 -9.34 15.90 13.49
N SER A 288 -8.96 15.67 12.23
CA SER A 288 -7.98 16.52 11.55
C SER A 288 -8.48 17.95 11.32
N GLU A 289 -9.79 18.14 11.18
CA GLU A 289 -10.43 19.45 11.04
C GLU A 289 -10.64 20.13 12.40
N LEU A 290 -10.79 19.33 13.47
CA LEU A 290 -10.88 19.83 14.84
C LEU A 290 -9.52 20.31 15.36
N GLY A 291 -8.43 19.65 14.95
CA GLY A 291 -7.07 19.88 15.50
C GLY A 291 -6.81 19.12 16.81
N HIS A 292 -7.85 18.50 17.38
CA HIS A 292 -7.82 17.67 18.59
C HIS A 292 -8.68 16.42 18.43
N TRP A 293 -8.52 15.46 19.35
CA TRP A 293 -9.38 14.27 19.39
C TRP A 293 -10.75 14.61 19.99
N TYR A 294 -11.82 14.03 19.45
CA TYR A 294 -13.19 14.28 19.89
C TYR A 294 -13.40 13.87 21.35
N GLY A 295 -13.59 14.85 22.23
CA GLY A 295 -13.70 14.69 23.68
C GLY A 295 -12.58 15.38 24.48
N GLU A 296 -11.62 16.04 23.81
CA GLU A 296 -10.57 16.81 24.49
C GLU A 296 -11.14 18.01 25.25
N ILE A 297 -12.13 18.69 24.66
CA ILE A 297 -12.82 19.80 25.30
C ILE A 297 -14.08 19.30 26.01
N ALA A 298 -14.42 19.93 27.14
CA ALA A 298 -15.48 19.46 28.03
C ALA A 298 -16.88 19.33 27.36
N THR A 299 -17.16 20.15 26.35
CA THR A 299 -18.43 20.14 25.60
C THR A 299 -18.57 18.95 24.65
N GLU A 300 -17.50 18.24 24.36
CA GLU A 300 -17.49 17.06 23.47
C GLU A 300 -17.59 15.74 24.22
N TYR A 301 -17.83 15.77 25.55
CA TYR A 301 -17.98 14.55 26.32
C TYR A 301 -19.14 13.70 25.79
N ASP A 302 -18.84 12.44 25.48
CA ASP A 302 -19.78 11.51 24.86
C ASP A 302 -19.85 10.18 25.63
N SER A 303 -20.92 10.05 26.39
CA SER A 303 -21.17 8.87 27.23
C SER A 303 -21.39 7.57 26.44
N TYR A 304 -21.56 7.62 25.12
CA TYR A 304 -21.69 6.42 24.28
C TYR A 304 -20.48 5.48 24.44
N PHE A 305 -19.27 6.06 24.53
CA PHE A 305 -18.05 5.27 24.58
C PHE A 305 -17.85 4.61 25.95
N SER A 306 -18.21 5.29 27.03
CA SER A 306 -18.18 4.78 28.41
C SER A 306 -19.42 3.95 28.79
N GLY A 307 -20.47 3.95 27.96
CA GLY A 307 -21.70 3.19 28.15
C GLY A 307 -21.79 1.87 27.37
N ASN A 308 -22.77 1.05 27.73
CA ASN A 308 -23.22 -0.06 26.89
C ASN A 308 -23.99 0.49 25.67
N LYS A 309 -23.76 -0.12 24.51
CA LYS A 309 -24.23 0.34 23.21
C LYS A 309 -25.32 -0.61 22.74
N TYR A 310 -26.49 -0.09 22.36
CA TYR A 310 -27.65 -0.90 21.99
C TYR A 310 -28.18 -0.52 20.60
N THR A 311 -28.78 -1.48 19.91
CA THR A 311 -29.48 -1.26 18.63
C THR A 311 -30.77 -0.48 18.85
N LYS A 312 -31.40 -0.02 17.76
CA LYS A 312 -32.77 0.54 17.80
C LYS A 312 -33.80 -0.45 18.36
N SER A 313 -33.57 -1.74 18.21
CA SER A 313 -34.40 -2.80 18.79
C SER A 313 -34.04 -3.15 20.25
N GLY A 314 -33.01 -2.52 20.82
CA GLY A 314 -32.53 -2.70 22.19
C GLY A 314 -31.69 -3.96 22.41
N SER A 315 -31.07 -4.49 21.35
CA SER A 315 -30.08 -5.57 21.46
C SER A 315 -28.69 -4.99 21.77
N LEU A 316 -27.92 -5.62 22.65
CA LEU A 316 -26.57 -5.16 22.98
C LEU A 316 -25.62 -5.31 21.77
N ILE A 317 -25.02 -4.21 21.35
CA ILE A 317 -24.00 -4.16 20.28
C ILE A 317 -22.62 -4.42 20.87
N ALA A 318 -22.26 -3.65 21.88
CA ALA A 318 -20.97 -3.68 22.54
C ALA A 318 -21.07 -3.11 23.95
N ARG A 319 -20.16 -3.53 24.83
CA ARG A 319 -20.07 -3.02 26.19
C ARG A 319 -19.28 -1.70 26.22
N SER A 320 -19.30 -1.07 27.39
CA SER A 320 -18.42 0.05 27.74
C SER A 320 -16.95 -0.23 27.38
N TYR A 321 -16.25 0.79 26.89
CA TYR A 321 -14.80 0.73 26.69
C TYR A 321 -14.02 1.15 27.94
N SER A 322 -14.68 1.59 29.00
CA SER A 322 -14.04 1.95 30.26
C SER A 322 -13.40 0.72 30.88
N TRP A 323 -12.13 0.84 31.29
CA TRP A 323 -11.38 -0.25 31.93
C TRP A 323 -11.24 -1.50 31.04
N SER A 324 -11.29 -1.32 29.72
CA SER A 324 -11.11 -2.37 28.71
C SER A 324 -9.93 -2.06 27.79
N ASN A 325 -9.21 -3.08 27.32
CA ASN A 325 -8.06 -2.92 26.40
C ASN A 325 -7.03 -1.86 26.86
N GLY A 326 -6.76 -1.80 28.16
CA GLY A 326 -5.81 -0.86 28.76
C GLY A 326 -6.36 0.55 29.02
N ASN A 327 -7.61 0.85 28.67
CA ASN A 327 -8.24 2.13 29.01
C ASN A 327 -8.35 2.29 30.52
N CYS A 328 -8.06 3.48 31.04
CA CYS A 328 -8.14 3.80 32.47
C CYS A 328 -9.24 4.85 32.70
N GLY A 329 -10.48 4.39 32.84
CA GLY A 329 -11.65 5.26 33.05
C GLY A 329 -12.42 5.62 31.78
N ASP A 330 -13.38 6.53 31.95
CA ASP A 330 -14.37 6.88 30.93
C ASP A 330 -13.80 7.83 29.87
N THR A 331 -12.89 8.73 30.25
CA THR A 331 -12.19 9.59 29.30
C THR A 331 -11.40 8.76 28.29
N ASP A 332 -10.67 7.73 28.75
CA ASP A 332 -9.95 6.80 27.87
C ASP A 332 -10.89 6.01 26.95
N ALA A 333 -12.12 5.74 27.39
CA ALA A 333 -13.12 5.04 26.59
C ALA A 333 -13.43 5.80 25.28
N GLN A 334 -13.55 7.14 25.37
CA GLN A 334 -13.76 8.03 24.23
C GLN A 334 -12.44 8.34 23.51
N LYS A 335 -11.39 8.71 24.26
CA LYS A 335 -10.08 9.11 23.71
C LYS A 335 -9.48 8.03 22.80
N PHE A 336 -9.60 6.76 23.20
CA PHE A 336 -9.08 5.62 22.43
C PHE A 336 -10.17 4.84 21.68
N ARG A 337 -11.18 5.55 21.15
CA ARG A 337 -12.17 5.01 20.17
C ARG A 337 -11.50 4.45 18.91
N GLY A 338 -12.25 3.69 18.12
CA GLY A 338 -11.78 3.15 16.84
C GLY A 338 -11.29 4.23 15.87
N ARG A 339 -10.06 4.07 15.36
CA ARG A 339 -9.49 4.89 14.26
C ARG A 339 -8.73 4.06 13.23
N GLY A 340 -8.63 4.58 12.01
CA GLY A 340 -7.88 3.99 10.91
C GLY A 340 -8.58 2.82 10.23
N PHE A 341 -7.95 2.28 9.20
CA PHE A 341 -8.50 1.22 8.32
C PHE A 341 -8.92 -0.06 9.07
N LYS A 342 -8.32 -0.32 10.23
CA LYS A 342 -8.61 -1.49 11.07
C LYS A 342 -9.56 -1.21 12.24
N MET A 343 -9.86 0.05 12.54
CA MET A 343 -10.44 0.50 13.82
C MET A 343 -9.56 0.07 15.00
N LEU A 344 -8.39 0.70 15.12
CA LEU A 344 -7.52 0.59 16.29
C LEU A 344 -8.27 1.16 17.51
N THR A 345 -8.49 0.35 18.54
CA THR A 345 -9.33 0.72 19.71
C THR A 345 -8.66 0.30 21.01
N GLY A 346 -8.69 1.17 22.02
CA GLY A 346 -8.18 0.92 23.36
C GLY A 346 -6.71 1.26 23.53
N ARG A 347 -6.38 1.90 24.66
CA ARG A 347 -5.07 2.48 24.98
C ARG A 347 -3.91 1.50 24.82
N ALA A 348 -4.11 0.21 25.12
CA ALA A 348 -3.07 -0.82 24.92
C ALA A 348 -2.67 -0.98 23.45
N ASN A 349 -3.66 -0.97 22.55
CA ASN A 349 -3.42 -1.12 21.11
C ASN A 349 -2.82 0.17 20.52
N TYR A 350 -3.28 1.33 20.97
CA TYR A 350 -2.66 2.62 20.66
C TYR A 350 -1.20 2.67 21.12
N ALA A 351 -0.91 2.30 22.37
CA ALA A 351 0.47 2.26 22.88
C ALA A 351 1.39 1.35 22.05
N ALA A 352 0.91 0.16 21.69
CA ALA A 352 1.68 -0.74 20.83
C ALA A 352 1.97 -0.11 19.45
N TYR A 353 0.98 0.58 18.86
CA TYR A 353 1.17 1.26 17.59
C TYR A 353 2.06 2.50 17.70
N TRP A 354 1.94 3.31 18.75
CA TRP A 354 2.81 4.48 18.98
C TRP A 354 4.27 4.05 19.18
N VAL A 355 4.51 2.95 19.91
CA VAL A 355 5.85 2.35 20.02
C VAL A 355 6.32 1.87 18.64
N TYR A 356 5.47 1.19 17.86
CA TYR A 356 5.84 0.76 16.51
C TYR A 356 6.24 1.93 15.62
N ARG A 357 5.51 3.05 15.69
CA ARG A 357 5.81 4.28 14.93
C ARG A 357 6.97 5.09 15.50
N GLY A 358 7.51 4.74 16.66
CA GLY A 358 8.56 5.50 17.34
C GLY A 358 8.08 6.83 17.93
N TRP A 359 6.77 6.99 18.17
CA TRP A 359 6.19 8.21 18.72
C TRP A 359 6.23 8.28 20.25
N ILE A 360 6.38 7.13 20.92
CA ILE A 360 6.69 7.03 22.34
C ILE A 360 7.74 5.96 22.58
N ILE A 361 8.45 6.06 23.70
CA ILE A 361 9.47 5.08 24.07
C ILE A 361 8.85 4.01 24.96
N LYS A 362 9.09 2.73 24.64
CA LYS A 362 8.53 1.59 25.37
C LYS A 362 8.86 1.56 26.87
N LYS A 363 9.92 2.25 27.30
CA LYS A 363 10.37 2.31 28.71
C LYS A 363 9.55 3.29 29.57
N ASP A 364 8.79 4.17 28.93
CA ASP A 364 8.06 5.26 29.61
C ASP A 364 6.76 4.76 30.26
N PHE A 365 6.35 3.53 29.98
CA PHE A 365 5.19 2.89 30.56
C PHE A 365 5.44 1.41 30.85
N ASP A 366 4.59 0.81 31.69
CA ASP A 366 4.77 -0.57 32.11
C ASP A 366 3.87 -1.50 31.29
N ASN A 367 4.46 -2.48 30.60
CA ASN A 367 3.69 -3.43 29.81
C ASN A 367 2.63 -4.15 30.66
N TYR A 368 1.47 -4.39 30.05
CA TYR A 368 0.34 -5.04 30.70
C TYR A 368 -0.08 -4.31 31.99
N TRP A 369 -0.17 -2.97 31.96
CA TRP A 369 -0.64 -2.17 33.10
C TRP A 369 -2.06 -2.52 33.53
N TRP A 370 -2.85 -3.11 32.63
CA TRP A 370 -4.18 -3.64 32.95
C TRP A 370 -4.17 -4.88 33.86
N ASP A 371 -3.01 -5.53 34.03
CA ASP A 371 -2.86 -6.63 35.00
C ASP A 371 -2.68 -6.13 36.44
N ASP A 372 -2.51 -4.81 36.64
CA ASP A 372 -2.43 -4.19 37.97
C ASP A 372 -3.72 -4.47 38.77
N GLU A 373 -3.57 -4.80 40.04
CA GLU A 373 -4.71 -5.09 40.92
C GLU A 373 -5.64 -3.88 41.10
N GLU A 374 -5.09 -2.67 41.10
CA GLU A 374 -5.90 -1.45 41.20
C GLU A 374 -6.56 -1.10 39.86
N TYR A 375 -6.02 -1.54 38.71
CA TYR A 375 -6.73 -1.45 37.43
C TYR A 375 -8.01 -2.31 37.44
N LYS A 376 -7.93 -3.55 37.95
CA LYS A 376 -9.09 -4.45 38.08
C LYS A 376 -10.15 -3.87 39.03
N LYS A 377 -9.73 -3.11 40.03
CA LYS A 377 -10.59 -2.36 40.95
C LYS A 377 -11.03 -0.99 40.42
N LYS A 378 -10.62 -0.62 39.21
CA LYS A 378 -10.95 0.66 38.57
C LYS A 378 -10.46 1.89 39.33
N ASN A 379 -9.25 1.82 39.89
CA ASN A 379 -8.66 2.84 40.75
C ASN A 379 -7.28 3.29 40.23
N ILE A 380 -7.28 4.25 39.29
CA ILE A 380 -6.06 4.70 38.61
C ILE A 380 -5.04 5.31 39.59
N ASN A 381 -5.50 6.04 40.60
CA ASN A 381 -4.65 6.77 41.55
C ASN A 381 -3.80 5.87 42.44
N LYS A 382 -4.13 4.58 42.55
CA LYS A 382 -3.37 3.59 43.33
C LYS A 382 -2.64 2.56 42.47
N MET A 383 -2.76 2.65 41.14
CA MET A 383 -2.02 1.76 40.25
C MET A 383 -0.51 1.91 40.47
N LYS A 384 0.20 0.78 40.48
CA LYS A 384 1.66 0.73 40.55
C LYS A 384 2.26 0.75 39.16
N LYS A 385 1.61 0.09 38.19
CA LYS A 385 2.00 0.11 36.79
C LYS A 385 1.53 1.40 36.12
N ARG A 386 2.41 2.00 35.33
CA ARG A 386 2.18 3.25 34.58
C ARG A 386 1.52 2.95 33.23
N PRO A 387 0.30 3.44 32.96
CA PRO A 387 -0.29 3.37 31.63
C PRO A 387 0.46 4.28 30.63
N ALA A 388 0.48 3.91 29.35
CA ALA A 388 1.14 4.70 28.29
C ALA A 388 0.49 6.07 28.10
N VAL A 389 1.26 7.17 28.13
CA VAL A 389 0.72 8.52 27.90
C VAL A 389 0.67 8.78 26.40
N ILE A 390 -0.52 9.09 25.88
CA ILE A 390 -0.78 9.43 24.48
C ILE A 390 -1.77 10.59 24.50
N ASP A 391 -1.31 11.75 24.04
CA ASP A 391 -2.10 12.97 24.06
C ASP A 391 -2.83 13.21 22.73
N ASP A 392 -2.31 12.66 21.65
CA ASP A 392 -2.68 12.92 20.26
C ASP A 392 -3.24 11.68 19.52
N PRO A 393 -4.21 10.91 20.06
CA PRO A 393 -4.67 9.66 19.42
C PRO A 393 -5.27 9.88 18.01
N GLN A 394 -5.72 11.10 17.70
CA GLN A 394 -6.18 11.50 16.35
C GLN A 394 -5.09 11.45 15.29
N LYS A 395 -3.80 11.35 15.68
CA LYS A 395 -2.68 11.18 14.75
C LYS A 395 -2.82 9.99 13.80
N VAL A 396 -3.59 8.97 14.21
CA VAL A 396 -3.95 7.83 13.33
C VAL A 396 -4.75 8.27 12.10
N THR A 397 -5.60 9.28 12.23
CA THR A 397 -6.49 9.80 11.17
C THR A 397 -6.06 11.16 10.62
N GLU A 398 -4.95 11.71 11.10
CA GLU A 398 -4.39 12.99 10.66
C GLU A 398 -4.02 13.01 9.16
N ASN A 399 -3.63 11.86 8.61
CA ASN A 399 -3.38 11.70 7.18
C ASN A 399 -3.72 10.29 6.69
N GLU A 400 -3.81 10.15 5.37
CA GLU A 400 -4.19 8.93 4.68
C GLU A 400 -3.22 7.78 4.94
N TYR A 401 -1.92 8.07 5.01
CA TYR A 401 -0.90 7.05 5.26
C TYR A 401 -1.06 6.43 6.64
N ASN A 402 -1.12 7.25 7.69
CA ASN A 402 -1.32 6.79 9.08
C ASN A 402 -2.59 5.95 9.19
N CYS A 403 -3.67 6.41 8.53
CA CYS A 403 -4.95 5.74 8.56
C CYS A 403 -4.86 4.31 8.01
N ILE A 404 -4.25 4.15 6.83
CA ILE A 404 -4.11 2.84 6.18
C ILE A 404 -3.02 1.97 6.82
N ASP A 405 -1.94 2.58 7.32
CA ASP A 405 -0.81 1.87 7.96
C ASP A 405 -1.27 1.03 9.16
N THR A 406 -2.25 1.50 9.94
CA THR A 406 -2.83 0.71 11.03
C THR A 406 -3.34 -0.67 10.57
N GLY A 407 -3.84 -0.79 9.35
CA GLY A 407 -4.28 -2.05 8.76
C GLY A 407 -3.12 -2.98 8.41
N GLY A 408 -2.09 -2.45 7.76
CA GLY A 408 -0.88 -3.20 7.44
C GLY A 408 -0.14 -3.66 8.70
N TYR A 409 0.02 -2.76 9.67
CA TYR A 409 0.58 -3.05 11.00
C TYR A 409 -0.22 -4.13 11.72
N PHE A 410 -1.55 -4.08 11.70
CA PHE A 410 -2.36 -5.10 12.36
C PHE A 410 -2.12 -6.49 11.77
N ILE A 411 -2.09 -6.59 10.44
CA ILE A 411 -1.95 -7.87 9.73
C ILE A 411 -0.54 -8.44 9.86
N ARG A 412 0.50 -7.61 9.81
CA ARG A 412 1.90 -8.08 9.85
C ARG A 412 2.54 -8.01 11.22
N GLY A 413 2.28 -6.94 11.96
CA GLY A 413 2.91 -6.65 13.24
C GLY A 413 2.26 -7.38 14.40
N ILE A 414 0.94 -7.21 14.57
CA ILE A 414 0.23 -7.78 15.74
C ILE A 414 -0.10 -9.25 15.53
N LYS A 415 -0.54 -9.63 14.33
CA LYS A 415 -1.12 -10.95 14.05
C LYS A 415 -0.48 -11.61 12.82
N PRO A 416 0.82 -11.98 12.86
CA PRO A 416 1.54 -12.52 11.69
C PRO A 416 0.91 -13.79 11.11
N ASN A 417 0.14 -14.55 11.91
CA ASN A 417 -0.61 -15.71 11.44
C ASN A 417 -1.71 -15.37 10.42
N ILE A 418 -2.18 -14.12 10.36
CA ILE A 418 -3.17 -13.70 9.35
C ILE A 418 -2.61 -13.90 7.96
N ILE A 419 -1.39 -13.44 7.71
CA ILE A 419 -0.78 -13.56 6.38
C ILE A 419 -0.46 -15.02 6.05
N LYS A 420 -0.02 -15.82 7.05
CA LYS A 420 0.18 -17.26 6.88
C LYS A 420 -1.12 -17.99 6.51
N GLU A 421 -2.25 -17.53 7.04
CA GLU A 421 -3.56 -18.08 6.71
C GLU A 421 -4.02 -17.65 5.31
N ILE A 422 -3.81 -16.38 4.95
CA ILE A 422 -4.09 -15.86 3.61
C ILE A 422 -3.28 -16.60 2.55
N ASP A 423 -2.03 -16.94 2.84
CA ASP A 423 -1.15 -17.65 1.90
C ASP A 423 -1.54 -19.11 1.65
N LYS A 424 -2.51 -19.66 2.39
CA LYS A 424 -3.13 -20.96 2.08
C LYS A 424 -4.19 -20.85 0.98
N ASP A 425 -4.64 -19.64 0.69
CA ASP A 425 -5.67 -19.38 -0.31
C ASP A 425 -5.15 -19.46 -1.74
N LYS A 426 -6.05 -19.84 -2.63
CA LYS A 426 -5.77 -20.06 -4.05
C LYS A 426 -6.83 -19.37 -4.89
N TRP A 427 -6.46 -19.12 -6.14
CA TRP A 427 -7.39 -18.66 -7.17
C TRP A 427 -7.63 -19.78 -8.17
N TYR A 428 -8.89 -19.90 -8.58
CA TYR A 428 -9.34 -20.83 -9.60
C TYR A 428 -10.23 -20.07 -10.58
N GLU A 429 -9.85 -20.04 -11.85
CA GLU A 429 -10.61 -19.38 -12.94
C GLU A 429 -12.03 -19.94 -13.05
N SER A 430 -12.20 -21.24 -12.79
CA SER A 430 -13.48 -21.87 -12.51
C SER A 430 -13.35 -22.71 -11.25
N SER A 431 -14.16 -22.41 -10.24
CA SER A 431 -14.10 -23.11 -8.95
C SER A 431 -15.09 -24.27 -8.92
N SER A 432 -14.62 -25.46 -8.56
CA SER A 432 -15.50 -26.55 -8.12
C SER A 432 -16.19 -26.19 -6.79
N GLU A 433 -17.26 -26.91 -6.43
CA GLU A 433 -17.93 -26.71 -5.13
C GLU A 433 -16.99 -26.90 -3.95
N LYS A 434 -16.00 -27.80 -4.07
CA LYS A 434 -14.98 -28.05 -3.04
C LYS A 434 -14.05 -26.85 -2.90
N GLU A 435 -13.55 -26.31 -4.00
CA GLU A 435 -12.63 -25.15 -3.99
C GLU A 435 -13.33 -23.89 -3.47
N GLY A 436 -14.61 -23.70 -3.81
CA GLY A 436 -15.41 -22.62 -3.24
C GLY A 436 -15.59 -22.73 -1.72
N LYS A 437 -15.76 -23.96 -1.19
CA LYS A 437 -15.82 -24.22 0.27
C LYS A 437 -14.47 -24.00 0.95
N ASP A 438 -13.37 -24.34 0.28
CA ASP A 438 -12.01 -24.11 0.79
C ASP A 438 -11.72 -22.60 0.92
N GLU A 439 -12.08 -21.81 -0.11
CA GLU A 439 -12.00 -20.34 -0.07
C GLU A 439 -12.80 -19.74 1.09
N ASP A 440 -14.09 -20.10 1.24
CA ASP A 440 -14.93 -19.61 2.33
C ASP A 440 -14.38 -19.97 3.71
N THR A 441 -13.76 -21.15 3.83
CA THR A 441 -13.10 -21.61 5.06
C THR A 441 -11.91 -20.72 5.40
N ILE A 442 -11.09 -20.35 4.42
CA ILE A 442 -9.94 -19.49 4.63
C ILE A 442 -10.39 -18.06 4.97
N ILE A 443 -11.35 -17.49 4.24
CA ILE A 443 -11.88 -16.15 4.56
C ILE A 443 -12.47 -16.12 5.98
N LYS A 444 -13.16 -17.19 6.40
CA LYS A 444 -13.65 -17.34 7.78
C LYS A 444 -12.52 -17.39 8.79
N SER A 445 -11.47 -18.16 8.52
CA SER A 445 -10.29 -18.26 9.39
C SER A 445 -9.59 -16.90 9.56
N VAL A 446 -9.36 -16.19 8.45
CA VAL A 446 -8.81 -14.82 8.43
C VAL A 446 -9.72 -13.86 9.21
N THR A 447 -11.04 -13.94 9.03
CA THR A 447 -12.03 -13.13 9.74
C THR A 447 -11.94 -13.33 11.26
N LYS A 448 -11.82 -14.58 11.71
CA LYS A 448 -11.65 -14.91 13.14
C LYS A 448 -10.34 -14.36 13.70
N LEU A 449 -9.23 -14.47 12.96
CA LEU A 449 -7.95 -13.89 13.38
C LEU A 449 -8.01 -12.36 13.49
N ILE A 450 -8.86 -11.74 12.67
CA ILE A 450 -9.03 -10.29 12.57
C ILE A 450 -9.92 -9.70 13.67
N ASN A 451 -11.05 -10.35 14.00
CA ASN A 451 -12.09 -9.79 14.88
C ASN A 451 -12.41 -10.68 16.10
N GLY A 452 -11.72 -11.81 16.27
CA GLY A 452 -11.98 -12.77 17.35
C GLY A 452 -13.25 -13.61 17.16
N GLY A 453 -13.89 -13.56 15.99
CA GLY A 453 -15.12 -14.28 15.67
C GLY A 453 -15.60 -14.02 14.25
N ASP A 454 -16.84 -14.40 13.93
CA ASP A 454 -17.39 -14.41 12.56
C ASP A 454 -18.14 -13.11 12.19
N LYS A 455 -17.84 -11.99 12.86
CA LYS A 455 -18.55 -10.71 12.67
C LYS A 455 -18.40 -10.18 11.23
N GLY A 456 -19.53 -10.05 10.54
CA GLY A 456 -19.61 -9.57 9.16
C GLY A 456 -19.07 -10.57 8.13
N LEU A 457 -19.07 -11.88 8.43
CA LEU A 457 -18.48 -12.90 7.57
C LEU A 457 -19.09 -12.92 6.16
N GLU A 458 -20.41 -12.77 6.03
CA GLU A 458 -21.08 -12.75 4.73
C GLU A 458 -20.54 -11.63 3.83
N ASP A 459 -20.46 -10.41 4.36
CA ASP A 459 -19.92 -9.25 3.65
C ASP A 459 -18.42 -9.42 3.34
N ARG A 460 -17.66 -10.01 4.27
CA ARG A 460 -16.22 -10.30 4.07
C ARG A 460 -16.00 -11.30 2.95
N ASN A 461 -16.86 -12.32 2.84
CA ASN A 461 -16.83 -13.27 1.73
C ASN A 461 -17.11 -12.55 0.40
N LYS A 462 -18.20 -11.78 0.32
CA LYS A 462 -18.54 -11.03 -0.91
C LYS A 462 -17.42 -10.07 -1.33
N ALA A 463 -16.92 -9.27 -0.40
CA ALA A 463 -15.87 -8.28 -0.67
C ALA A 463 -14.54 -8.92 -1.09
N THR A 464 -14.12 -10.00 -0.42
CA THR A 464 -12.86 -10.68 -0.75
C THR A 464 -12.95 -11.39 -2.10
N LYS A 465 -14.08 -12.05 -2.40
CA LYS A 465 -14.30 -12.69 -3.72
C LYS A 465 -14.34 -11.67 -4.84
N LYS A 466 -15.02 -10.53 -4.63
CA LYS A 466 -14.99 -9.43 -5.60
C LYS A 466 -13.58 -8.91 -5.81
N ALA A 467 -12.79 -8.80 -4.74
CA ALA A 467 -11.40 -8.39 -4.85
C ALA A 467 -10.57 -9.37 -5.67
N LYS A 468 -10.79 -10.68 -5.52
CA LYS A 468 -10.12 -11.66 -6.38
C LYS A 468 -10.54 -11.52 -7.85
N GLU A 469 -11.84 -11.44 -8.14
CA GLU A 469 -12.37 -11.24 -9.51
C GLU A 469 -11.77 -10.01 -10.22
N VAL A 470 -11.48 -8.94 -9.49
CA VAL A 470 -10.91 -7.71 -10.05
C VAL A 470 -9.40 -7.81 -10.28
N LEU A 471 -8.70 -8.63 -9.50
CA LEU A 471 -7.23 -8.66 -9.42
C LEU A 471 -6.59 -9.89 -10.09
N LEU A 472 -7.35 -10.95 -10.32
CA LEU A 472 -6.92 -12.26 -10.82
C LEU A 472 -7.75 -12.64 -12.04
#